data_AF-A0A6P8HCH5-F1
#
_entry.id   AF-A0A6P8HCH5-F1
#
_cell.length_a   1.000
_cell.length_b   1.000
_cell.length_c   1.000
_cell.angle_alpha   90.00
_cell.angle_beta   90.00
_cell.angle_gamma   90.00
#
_symmetry.space_group_name_H-M   'P 1'
#
loop_
_entity.id
_entity.type
_entity.pdbx_description
1 polymer ?
#
loop_
_entity_poly.entity_id
_entity_poly.type
_entity_poly.pdbx_seq_one_letter_code
_entity_poly.pdbx_strand_id
1 'polypeptide(L)'
;MKFLVTLVFIAALYFCAESTTYPNHLTLKENVFDVHWYVNTTEDRFYFKVVANTTGWVGLAFTTYEGGEGMKDYDIALGGVRKENETYLKDYWSTSEVKPILDSSQDLMLTSAMESNGKTTIEFNRKADTGDAADTPLKIAGFQSADKSL
;
A
#
# COMPACT_ATOMS: atom_id res chain seq x y z
N MET A 1 -14.11 34.04 49.96
CA MET A 1 -13.18 33.58 48.90
C MET A 1 -13.66 32.19 48.46
N LYS A 2 -14.45 32.11 47.38
CA LYS A 2 -15.03 30.85 46.88
C LYS A 2 -14.04 30.26 45.86
N PHE A 3 -13.49 29.08 46.16
CA PHE A 3 -12.67 28.34 45.20
C PHE A 3 -13.57 27.70 44.16
N LEU A 4 -13.38 28.12 42.91
CA LEU A 4 -13.99 27.55 41.72
C LEU A 4 -13.36 26.18 41.48
N VAL A 5 -14.11 25.11 41.69
CA VAL A 5 -13.70 23.74 41.35
C VAL A 5 -13.69 23.63 39.82
N THR A 6 -12.50 23.54 39.22
CA THR A 6 -12.35 23.40 37.78
C THR A 6 -12.84 22.03 37.35
N LEU A 7 -13.78 22.05 36.41
CA LEU A 7 -14.42 20.92 35.76
C LEU A 7 -13.37 20.00 35.10
N VAL A 8 -13.13 18.81 35.67
CA VAL A 8 -12.37 17.75 34.98
C VAL A 8 -13.36 16.93 34.17
N PHE A 9 -13.71 17.42 32.98
CA PHE A 9 -14.25 16.55 31.92
C PHE A 9 -13.05 15.86 31.28
N ILE A 10 -12.62 14.72 31.84
CA ILE A 10 -11.85 13.75 31.06
C ILE A 10 -12.85 13.15 30.08
N ALA A 11 -13.06 13.82 28.97
CA ALA A 11 -13.54 13.17 27.77
C ALA A 11 -12.42 12.21 27.36
N ALA A 12 -12.51 10.97 27.80
CA ALA A 12 -11.77 9.89 27.17
C ALA A 12 -12.23 9.88 25.71
N LEU A 13 -11.44 10.53 24.84
CA LEU A 13 -11.57 10.43 23.40
C LEU A 13 -11.22 8.99 23.05
N TYR A 14 -12.23 8.11 23.13
CA TYR A 14 -12.15 6.78 22.56
C TYR A 14 -12.04 6.98 21.05
N PHE A 15 -10.81 6.99 20.56
CA PHE A 15 -10.53 6.86 19.13
C PHE A 15 -11.00 5.45 18.76
N CYS A 16 -12.21 5.34 18.21
CA CYS A 16 -12.64 4.12 17.57
C CYS A 16 -11.78 4.00 16.32
N ALA A 17 -10.77 3.11 16.36
CA ALA A 17 -10.02 2.79 15.16
C ALA A 17 -10.99 2.10 14.20
N GLU A 18 -11.40 2.80 13.15
CA GLU A 18 -12.16 2.18 12.07
C GLU A 18 -11.30 1.07 11.46
N SER A 19 -11.80 -0.16 11.50
CA SER A 19 -11.13 -1.28 10.83
C SER A 19 -11.50 -1.25 9.36
N THR A 20 -10.59 -0.80 8.50
CA THR A 20 -10.73 -0.92 7.05
C THR A 20 -10.77 -2.41 6.67
N THR A 21 -11.86 -2.82 6.02
CA THR A 21 -12.00 -4.19 5.52
C THR A 21 -11.54 -4.25 4.06
N TYR A 22 -10.66 -5.21 3.76
CA TYR A 22 -10.19 -5.48 2.41
C TYR A 22 -10.83 -6.79 1.91
N PRO A 23 -11.86 -6.72 1.05
CA PRO A 23 -12.63 -7.90 0.64
C PRO A 23 -11.89 -8.76 -0.39
N ASN A 24 -10.89 -8.21 -1.09
CA ASN A 24 -10.10 -8.95 -2.06
C ASN A 24 -8.73 -9.30 -1.49
N HIS A 25 -8.19 -10.44 -1.93
CA HIS A 25 -6.92 -10.98 -1.45
C HIS A 25 -6.23 -11.82 -2.53
N LEU A 26 -4.90 -11.73 -2.57
CA LEU A 26 -4.01 -12.54 -3.40
C LEU A 26 -2.75 -12.87 -2.60
N THR A 27 -2.44 -14.16 -2.51
CA THR A 27 -1.15 -14.65 -2.02
C THR A 27 -0.19 -14.78 -3.19
N LEU A 28 0.83 -13.93 -3.24
CA LEU A 28 1.89 -13.98 -4.26
C LEU A 28 2.93 -15.06 -3.94
N LYS A 29 3.18 -15.29 -2.65
CA LYS A 29 4.04 -16.37 -2.16
C LYS A 29 3.54 -16.86 -0.81
N GLU A 30 3.25 -18.16 -0.73
CA GLU A 30 2.69 -18.78 0.47
C GLU A 30 3.53 -18.48 1.72
N ASN A 31 2.87 -18.02 2.78
CA ASN A 31 3.49 -17.64 4.07
C ASN A 31 4.55 -16.52 3.99
N VAL A 32 4.68 -15.85 2.84
CA VAL A 32 5.69 -14.80 2.63
C VAL A 32 5.08 -13.48 2.19
N PHE A 33 4.12 -13.48 1.28
CA PHE A 33 3.66 -12.24 0.64
C PHE A 33 2.18 -12.29 0.29
N ASP A 34 1.39 -11.50 1.00
CA ASP A 34 -0.05 -11.34 0.81
C ASP A 34 -0.38 -9.89 0.43
N VAL A 35 -1.30 -9.75 -0.52
CA VAL A 35 -1.85 -8.47 -0.96
C VAL A 35 -3.35 -8.50 -0.76
N HIS A 36 -3.87 -7.49 -0.09
CA HIS A 36 -5.29 -7.25 0.07
C HIS A 36 -5.66 -5.91 -0.54
N TRP A 37 -6.86 -5.78 -1.12
CA TRP A 37 -7.30 -4.52 -1.68
C TRP A 37 -8.82 -4.33 -1.67
N TYR A 38 -9.24 -3.07 -1.75
CA TYR A 38 -10.59 -2.68 -2.14
C TYR A 38 -10.52 -1.49 -3.10
N VAL A 39 -11.64 -1.23 -3.78
CA VAL A 39 -11.78 -0.12 -4.72
C VAL A 39 -12.91 0.79 -4.26
N ASN A 40 -12.62 2.08 -4.16
CA ASN A 40 -13.65 3.11 -4.06
C ASN A 40 -13.97 3.58 -5.48
N THR A 41 -15.10 3.14 -6.03
CA THR A 41 -15.53 3.46 -7.40
C THR A 41 -16.05 4.88 -7.56
N THR A 42 -16.37 5.58 -6.46
CA THR A 42 -16.77 7.00 -6.51
C THR A 42 -15.55 7.90 -6.65
N GLU A 43 -14.40 7.46 -6.13
CA GLU A 43 -13.13 8.20 -6.16
C GLU A 43 -12.14 7.67 -7.20
N ASP A 44 -12.53 6.63 -7.96
CA ASP A 44 -11.67 5.87 -8.86
C ASP A 44 -10.32 5.53 -8.21
N ARG A 45 -10.37 4.93 -7.02
CA ARG A 45 -9.19 4.76 -6.15
C ARG A 45 -9.07 3.35 -5.62
N PHE A 46 -7.85 2.82 -5.68
CA PHE A 46 -7.47 1.56 -5.07
C PHE A 46 -6.83 1.81 -3.71
N TYR A 47 -7.15 0.93 -2.77
CA TYR A 47 -6.54 0.87 -1.45
C TYR A 47 -5.93 -0.50 -1.29
N PHE A 48 -4.64 -0.53 -0.99
CA PHE A 48 -3.85 -1.73 -0.87
C PHE A 48 -3.36 -1.90 0.55
N LYS A 49 -3.29 -3.17 0.96
CA LYS A 49 -2.58 -3.63 2.14
C LYS A 49 -1.67 -4.77 1.74
N VAL A 50 -0.37 -4.57 1.91
CA VAL A 50 0.66 -5.58 1.66
C VAL A 50 1.16 -6.07 3.01
N VAL A 51 1.18 -7.39 3.20
CA VAL A 51 1.72 -8.05 4.39
C VAL A 51 2.80 -9.01 3.94
N ALA A 52 4.04 -8.77 4.37
CA ALA A 52 5.16 -9.64 4.03
C ALA A 52 5.91 -10.14 5.27
N ASN A 53 6.35 -11.40 5.23
CA ASN A 53 7.16 -12.03 6.27
C ASN A 53 8.65 -11.64 6.11
N THR A 54 8.93 -10.38 6.40
CA THR A 54 10.26 -9.76 6.35
C THR A 54 10.33 -8.62 7.37
N THR A 55 11.55 -8.15 7.63
CA THR A 55 11.80 -6.82 8.20
C THR A 55 12.37 -5.89 7.12
N GLY A 56 12.28 -4.58 7.34
CA GLY A 56 12.73 -3.54 6.43
C GLY A 56 11.65 -3.06 5.47
N TRP A 57 11.76 -3.42 4.19
CA TRP A 57 10.95 -2.89 3.11
C TRP A 57 10.24 -3.97 2.31
N VAL A 58 9.12 -3.60 1.72
CA VAL A 58 8.32 -4.41 0.79
C VAL A 58 8.08 -3.62 -0.48
N GLY A 59 8.09 -4.31 -1.62
CA GLY A 59 7.76 -3.75 -2.93
C GLY A 59 6.57 -4.49 -3.54
N LEU A 60 5.58 -3.77 -4.03
CA LEU A 60 4.49 -4.29 -4.86
C LEU A 60 4.52 -3.56 -6.20
N ALA A 61 4.50 -4.31 -7.30
CA ALA A 61 4.57 -3.77 -8.64
C ALA A 61 3.33 -4.13 -9.48
N PHE A 62 2.96 -3.23 -10.38
CA PHE A 62 1.88 -3.37 -11.34
C PHE A 62 2.44 -3.28 -12.76
N THR A 63 1.90 -4.09 -13.67
CA THR A 63 2.26 -4.05 -15.09
C THR A 63 1.09 -4.51 -15.95
N THR A 64 1.08 -4.06 -17.20
CA THR A 64 0.20 -4.60 -18.25
C THR A 64 0.88 -5.64 -19.11
N TYR A 65 2.19 -5.87 -18.93
CA TYR A 65 2.92 -6.87 -19.69
C TYR A 65 2.56 -8.27 -19.19
N GLU A 66 2.01 -9.11 -20.07
CA GLU A 66 1.65 -10.49 -19.72
C GLU A 66 2.88 -11.26 -19.21
N GLY A 67 2.70 -12.02 -18.12
CA GLY A 67 3.77 -12.78 -17.49
C GLY A 67 4.76 -11.96 -16.64
N GLY A 68 4.76 -10.63 -16.74
CA GLY A 68 5.63 -9.78 -15.91
C GLY A 68 7.13 -10.01 -16.11
N GLU A 69 7.51 -10.52 -17.27
CA GLU A 69 8.90 -10.89 -17.52
C GLU A 69 9.81 -9.66 -17.62
N GLY A 70 11.03 -9.77 -17.11
CA GLY A 70 12.06 -8.75 -17.31
C GLY A 70 11.87 -7.45 -16.51
N MET A 71 10.90 -7.37 -15.58
CA MET A 71 10.55 -6.14 -14.84
C MET A 71 10.34 -4.94 -15.76
N LYS A 72 9.86 -5.18 -16.98
CA LYS A 72 9.70 -4.14 -17.98
C LYS A 72 8.39 -3.41 -17.75
N ASP A 73 8.46 -2.09 -17.70
CA ASP A 73 7.32 -1.18 -17.56
C ASP A 73 6.49 -1.54 -16.31
N TYR A 74 7.19 -1.62 -15.17
CA TYR A 74 6.57 -1.83 -13.86
C TYR A 74 6.42 -0.48 -13.16
N ASP A 75 5.26 -0.30 -12.55
CA ASP A 75 4.90 0.76 -11.61
C ASP A 75 4.95 0.19 -10.20
N ILE A 76 5.76 0.76 -9.31
CA ILE A 76 6.29 0.08 -8.12
C ILE A 76 6.09 0.92 -6.86
N ALA A 77 5.23 0.42 -5.98
CA ALA A 77 5.11 0.87 -4.61
C ALA A 77 6.19 0.21 -3.73
N LEU A 78 7.12 0.99 -3.17
CA LEU A 78 8.13 0.51 -2.22
C LEU A 78 8.02 1.25 -0.89
N GLY A 79 7.79 0.52 0.19
CA GLY A 79 7.61 1.11 1.52
C GLY A 79 7.99 0.20 2.67
N GLY A 80 7.99 0.75 3.87
CA GLY A 80 8.31 0.02 5.09
C GLY A 80 8.55 0.92 6.29
N VAL A 81 9.34 0.40 7.24
CA VAL A 81 9.71 1.11 8.47
C VAL A 81 11.24 1.18 8.57
N ARG A 82 11.78 2.37 8.83
CA ARG A 82 13.22 2.61 9.05
C ARG A 82 13.53 2.64 10.54
N LYS A 83 14.77 3.02 10.86
CA LYS A 83 15.19 3.31 12.23
C LYS A 83 14.25 4.32 12.87
N GLU A 84 14.11 4.24 14.20
CA GLU A 84 13.30 5.17 14.99
C GLU A 84 11.80 5.16 14.63
N ASN A 85 11.31 4.07 14.04
CA ASN A 85 9.92 3.88 13.59
C ASN A 85 9.47 4.89 12.52
N GLU A 86 10.40 5.44 11.73
CA GLU A 86 10.06 6.28 10.58
C GLU A 86 9.41 5.44 9.48
N THR A 87 8.13 5.70 9.20
CA THR A 87 7.37 5.04 8.13
C THR A 87 7.59 5.76 6.79
N TYR A 88 7.65 5.00 5.69
CA TYR A 88 7.81 5.60 4.37
C TYR A 88 7.20 4.76 3.27
N LEU A 89 6.84 5.46 2.19
CA LEU A 89 6.44 4.91 0.90
C LEU A 89 7.08 5.77 -0.19
N LYS A 90 7.51 5.13 -1.26
CA LYS A 90 8.10 5.76 -2.43
C LYS A 90 7.58 5.08 -3.68
N ASP A 91 7.34 5.91 -4.67
CA ASP A 91 6.88 5.53 -5.99
C ASP A 91 8.08 5.39 -6.91
N TYR A 92 8.19 4.24 -7.58
CA TYR A 92 9.28 3.90 -8.48
C TYR A 92 8.70 3.30 -9.75
N TRP A 93 9.50 3.30 -10.80
CA TRP A 93 9.19 2.56 -12.00
C TRP A 93 10.43 1.84 -12.54
N SER A 94 10.24 0.83 -13.39
CA SER A 94 11.36 0.14 -14.04
C SER A 94 11.14 -0.09 -15.54
N THR A 95 12.25 -0.10 -16.26
CA THR A 95 12.32 -0.33 -17.71
C THR A 95 12.89 -1.71 -18.06
N SER A 96 13.54 -2.37 -17.11
CA SER A 96 14.15 -3.70 -17.24
C SER A 96 14.55 -4.25 -15.86
N GLU A 97 15.21 -5.42 -15.82
CA GLU A 97 15.81 -6.04 -14.62
C GLU A 97 17.03 -5.28 -14.08
N VAL A 98 16.85 -3.99 -13.83
CA VAL A 98 17.84 -3.11 -13.20
C VAL A 98 17.19 -2.44 -12.00
N LYS A 99 18.00 -1.71 -11.23
CA LYS A 99 17.49 -0.94 -10.09
C LYS A 99 16.36 0.01 -10.58
N PRO A 100 15.15 -0.07 -9.99
CA PRO A 100 14.08 0.85 -10.30
C PRO A 100 14.47 2.31 -10.09
N ILE A 101 13.90 3.17 -10.92
CA ILE A 101 14.14 4.61 -10.94
C ILE A 101 13.06 5.25 -10.07
N LEU A 102 13.45 6.19 -9.20
CA LEU A 102 12.49 6.94 -8.40
C LEU A 102 11.62 7.73 -9.36
N ASP A 103 10.30 7.61 -9.21
CA ASP A 103 9.38 8.33 -10.07
C ASP A 103 9.46 9.85 -9.79
N SER A 104 9.40 10.63 -10.86
CA SER A 104 9.35 12.08 -10.80
C SER A 104 8.03 12.60 -10.24
N SER A 105 6.93 11.88 -10.51
CA SER A 105 5.68 12.04 -9.76
C SER A 105 5.68 11.06 -8.59
N GLN A 106 4.87 11.31 -7.57
CA GLN A 106 4.70 10.37 -6.46
C GLN A 106 3.20 10.29 -6.21
N ASP A 107 2.54 9.37 -6.92
CA ASP A 107 1.08 9.28 -6.98
C ASP A 107 0.49 8.32 -5.93
N LEU A 108 1.36 7.66 -5.17
CA LEU A 108 1.01 6.82 -4.04
C LEU A 108 0.91 7.61 -2.73
N MET A 109 -0.15 7.34 -1.96
CA MET A 109 -0.34 7.92 -0.63
C MET A 109 -0.26 6.84 0.45
N LEU A 110 0.70 6.97 1.35
CA LEU A 110 0.86 6.09 2.51
C LEU A 110 -0.27 6.32 3.52
N THR A 111 -1.00 5.25 3.84
CA THR A 111 -2.00 5.23 4.93
C THR A 111 -1.35 4.80 6.24
N SER A 112 -0.57 3.71 6.22
CA SER A 112 0.19 3.23 7.37
C SER A 112 1.36 2.34 6.95
N ALA A 113 2.38 2.27 7.80
CA ALA A 113 3.38 1.20 7.72
C ALA A 113 3.71 0.73 9.13
N MET A 114 3.90 -0.57 9.30
CA MET A 114 4.21 -1.18 10.58
C MET A 114 5.14 -2.36 10.37
N GLU A 115 6.13 -2.49 11.25
CA GLU A 115 6.90 -3.71 11.40
C GLU A 115 6.60 -4.31 12.77
N SER A 116 6.10 -5.54 12.80
CA SER A 116 5.76 -6.24 14.04
C SER A 116 5.76 -7.75 13.82
N ASN A 117 6.24 -8.51 14.82
CA ASN A 117 6.28 -9.97 14.79
C ASN A 117 6.97 -10.55 13.54
N GLY A 118 8.08 -9.94 13.10
CA GLY A 118 8.81 -10.36 11.90
C GLY A 118 8.11 -10.09 10.57
N LYS A 119 7.06 -9.27 10.57
CA LYS A 119 6.32 -8.88 9.38
C LYS A 119 6.38 -7.37 9.14
N THR A 120 6.55 -6.97 7.89
CA THR A 120 6.33 -5.61 7.42
C THR A 120 4.95 -5.53 6.77
N THR A 121 4.12 -4.61 7.23
CA THR A 121 2.81 -4.29 6.65
C THR A 121 2.83 -2.85 6.15
N ILE A 122 2.44 -2.63 4.90
CA ILE A 122 2.17 -1.28 4.37
C ILE A 122 0.73 -1.21 3.87
N GLU A 123 0.06 -0.10 4.17
CA GLU A 123 -1.24 0.24 3.64
C GLU A 123 -1.12 1.56 2.90
N PHE A 124 -1.55 1.60 1.65
CA PHE A 124 -1.45 2.79 0.81
C PHE A 124 -2.59 2.83 -0.19
N ASN A 125 -2.75 3.97 -0.86
CA ASN A 125 -3.77 4.13 -1.89
C ASN A 125 -3.25 4.93 -3.08
N ARG A 126 -3.87 4.72 -4.24
CA ARG A 126 -3.58 5.42 -5.50
C ARG A 126 -4.82 5.50 -6.36
N LYS A 127 -4.88 6.47 -7.28
CA LYS A 127 -5.92 6.47 -8.31
C LYS A 127 -5.77 5.25 -9.20
N ALA A 128 -6.89 4.80 -9.76
CA ALA A 128 -6.94 3.77 -10.79
C ALA A 128 -6.19 4.21 -12.05
N ASP A 129 -6.32 5.49 -12.40
CA ASP A 129 -5.54 6.15 -13.44
C ASP A 129 -4.98 7.46 -12.87
N THR A 130 -3.66 7.58 -12.82
CA THR A 130 -2.95 8.76 -12.31
C THR A 130 -2.75 9.81 -13.39
N GLY A 131 -2.80 9.40 -14.66
CA GLY A 131 -2.41 10.22 -15.80
C GLY A 131 -0.89 10.37 -15.98
N ASP A 132 -0.08 9.69 -15.14
CA ASP A 132 1.37 9.62 -15.32
C ASP A 132 1.72 8.56 -16.38
N ALA A 133 2.66 8.90 -17.27
CA ALA A 133 3.16 7.99 -18.29
C ALA A 133 4.08 6.89 -17.73
N ALA A 134 4.64 7.07 -16.54
CA ALA A 134 5.43 6.06 -15.84
C ALA A 134 4.58 5.04 -15.08
N ASP A 135 3.28 5.33 -14.91
CA ASP A 135 2.35 4.50 -14.15
C ASP A 135 1.57 3.51 -15.02
N THR A 136 1.16 2.41 -14.40
CA THR A 136 0.26 1.43 -14.98
C THR A 136 -1.19 1.71 -14.58
N PRO A 137 -2.10 2.04 -15.53
CA PRO A 137 -3.51 2.19 -15.23
C PRO A 137 -4.15 0.86 -14.78
N LEU A 138 -4.83 0.90 -13.64
CA LEU A 138 -5.54 -0.25 -13.07
C LEU A 138 -7.01 -0.20 -13.48
N LYS A 139 -7.49 -1.25 -14.14
CA LYS A 139 -8.90 -1.35 -14.53
C LYS A 139 -9.76 -1.71 -13.32
N ILE A 140 -10.67 -0.83 -12.93
CA ILE A 140 -11.62 -1.07 -11.82
C ILE A 140 -12.52 -2.29 -12.12
N ALA A 141 -13.03 -2.37 -13.34
CA ALA A 141 -13.79 -3.54 -13.78
C ALA A 141 -12.82 -4.70 -14.09
N GLY A 142 -12.97 -5.82 -13.38
CA GLY A 142 -12.23 -7.05 -13.67
C GLY A 142 -10.83 -7.13 -13.07
N PHE A 143 -10.47 -6.29 -12.08
CA PHE A 143 -9.28 -6.50 -11.24
C PHE A 143 -9.49 -7.74 -10.36
N GLN A 144 -9.41 -8.91 -10.97
CA GLN A 144 -9.39 -10.21 -10.30
C GLN A 144 -7.93 -10.67 -10.21
N SER A 145 -7.61 -11.40 -9.15
CA SER A 145 -6.33 -12.08 -8.98
C SER A 145 -5.96 -12.82 -10.27
N ALA A 146 -4.72 -12.62 -10.75
CA ALA A 146 -4.17 -13.40 -11.84
C ALA A 146 -4.46 -14.89 -11.61
N ASP A 147 -4.96 -15.55 -12.66
CA ASP A 147 -5.35 -16.95 -12.66
C ASP A 147 -4.21 -17.81 -12.08
N LYS A 148 -4.54 -18.63 -11.08
CA LYS A 148 -3.62 -19.48 -10.31
C LYS A 148 -3.27 -20.74 -11.11
N SER A 149 -2.65 -20.59 -12.28
CA SER A 149 -2.16 -21.74 -13.05
C SER A 149 -0.76 -21.51 -13.60
N LEU A 150 0.23 -21.78 -12.75
CA LEU A 150 1.53 -22.33 -13.13
C LEU A 150 1.89 -23.46 -12.16
#